data_AF-A0ABD5SPC0-F1
#
_entry.id   AF-A0ABD5SPC0-F1
#
_cell.length_a   1.000
_cell.length_b   1.000
_cell.length_c   1.000
_cell.angle_alpha   90.00
_cell.angle_beta   90.00
_cell.angle_gamma   90.00
#
_symmetry.space_group_name_H-M   'P 1'
#
loop_
_entity.id
_entity.type
_entity.pdbx_description
1 polymer ?
#
loop_
_entity_poly.entity_id
_entity_poly.type
_entity_poly.pdbx_seq_one_letter_code
_entity_poly.pdbx_strand_id
1 'polypeptide(L)'
;MAAWNETVILANSESLAAATAVEELISGLRDPVVCVDLENLEGSADDTLTIEFEGAAGTYQADERTLAEAQSYTLDIPQCEAVSVTSSNGVTYSIEVRANPS
;
A
#
# COMPACT_ATOMS: atom_id res chain seq x y z
N MET A 1 -2.20 21.03 19.06
CA MET A 1 -1.45 20.00 18.30
C MET A 1 -2.39 19.53 17.22
N ALA A 2 -1.96 19.50 15.95
CA ALA A 2 -2.79 18.88 14.91
C ALA A 2 -3.01 17.42 15.29
N ALA A 3 -4.23 16.92 15.14
CA ALA A 3 -4.49 15.49 15.29
C ALA A 3 -3.75 14.77 14.16
N TRP A 4 -2.99 13.74 14.51
CA TRP A 4 -2.47 12.81 13.50
C TRP A 4 -3.66 12.06 12.90
N ASN A 5 -3.60 11.76 11.62
CA ASN A 5 -4.56 10.88 10.97
C ASN A 5 -4.41 9.47 11.56
N GLU A 6 -5.51 8.73 11.67
CA GLU A 6 -5.46 7.33 12.12
C GLU A 6 -5.26 6.38 10.93
N THR A 7 -5.89 6.67 9.79
CA THR A 7 -5.85 5.83 8.59
C THR A 7 -5.98 6.68 7.32
N VAL A 8 -5.35 6.22 6.24
CA VAL A 8 -5.50 6.68 4.86
C VAL A 8 -5.81 5.46 4.00
N ILE A 9 -6.78 5.56 3.11
CA ILE A 9 -7.21 4.46 2.24
C ILE A 9 -6.61 4.70 0.85
N LEU A 10 -5.85 3.74 0.33
CA LEU A 10 -5.33 3.76 -1.04
C LEU A 10 -6.26 3.03 -2.00
N ALA A 11 -6.84 1.92 -1.56
CA ALA A 11 -7.83 1.14 -2.29
C ALA A 11 -8.79 0.48 -1.29
N ASN A 12 -10.08 0.43 -1.59
CA ASN A 12 -11.06 -0.22 -0.72
C ASN A 12 -11.97 -1.13 -1.56
N SER A 13 -11.57 -2.39 -1.68
CA SER A 13 -12.17 -3.37 -2.58
C SER A 13 -12.26 -2.85 -4.02
N GLU A 14 -11.18 -2.21 -4.47
CA GLU A 14 -11.08 -1.66 -5.82
C GLU A 14 -10.08 -2.46 -6.65
N SER A 15 -10.45 -2.70 -7.91
CA SER A 15 -9.53 -3.29 -8.89
C SER A 15 -8.50 -2.25 -9.29
N LEU A 16 -7.25 -2.49 -8.92
CA LEU A 16 -6.13 -1.69 -9.41
C LEU A 16 -5.97 -1.97 -10.90
N ALA A 17 -5.71 -0.95 -11.71
CA ALA A 17 -5.38 -1.17 -13.10
C ALA A 17 -3.95 -1.72 -13.21
N ALA A 18 -3.75 -2.71 -14.08
CA ALA A 18 -2.44 -3.31 -14.32
C ALA A 18 -1.40 -2.23 -14.69
N ALA A 19 -0.23 -2.29 -14.06
CA ALA A 19 0.88 -1.34 -14.21
C ALA A 19 0.48 0.13 -14.00
N THR A 20 -0.60 0.40 -13.27
CA THR A 20 -1.03 1.75 -12.91
C THR A 20 -0.81 1.97 -11.43
N ALA A 21 -0.02 2.98 -11.10
CA ALA A 21 0.24 3.39 -9.73
C ALA A 21 -0.94 4.17 -9.16
N VAL A 22 -1.35 3.83 -7.93
CA VAL A 22 -2.25 4.64 -7.10
C VAL A 22 -1.42 5.24 -5.97
N GLU A 23 -1.43 6.56 -5.86
CA GLU A 23 -0.63 7.31 -4.89
C GLU A 23 -1.53 8.10 -3.93
N GLU A 24 -1.20 8.07 -2.65
CA GLU A 24 -1.87 8.87 -1.62
C GLU A 24 -0.88 9.53 -0.65
N LEU A 25 -1.29 10.69 -0.13
CA LEU A 25 -0.52 11.46 0.85
C LEU A 25 -0.77 10.91 2.26
N ILE A 26 0.31 10.48 2.91
CA ILE A 26 0.27 9.90 4.26
C ILE A 26 1.03 10.71 5.31
N SER A 27 1.50 11.92 4.96
CA SER A 27 2.29 12.80 5.83
C SER A 27 1.64 13.12 7.19
N GLY A 28 0.33 12.91 7.32
CA GLY A 28 -0.44 13.06 8.55
C GLY A 28 -0.45 11.84 9.47
N LEU A 29 0.09 10.69 9.07
CA LEU A 29 0.16 9.46 9.88
C LEU A 29 1.44 9.42 10.72
N ARG A 30 1.39 8.78 11.88
CA ARG A 30 2.57 8.53 12.73
C ARG A 30 2.95 7.06 12.65
N ASP A 31 4.23 6.77 12.40
CA ASP A 31 4.76 5.41 12.27
C ASP A 31 3.90 4.57 11.30
N PRO A 32 3.84 4.93 10.00
CA PRO A 32 2.89 4.37 9.06
C PRO A 32 3.13 2.87 8.79
N VAL A 33 2.02 2.13 8.72
CA VAL A 33 2.00 0.71 8.37
C VAL A 33 1.04 0.52 7.21
N VAL A 34 1.54 0.00 6.09
CA VAL A 34 0.72 -0.37 4.93
C VAL A 34 0.10 -1.73 5.22
N CYS A 35 -1.22 -1.82 5.12
CA CYS A 35 -1.98 -3.06 5.22
C CYS A 35 -2.53 -3.37 3.83
N VAL A 36 -2.15 -4.52 3.29
CA VAL A 36 -2.59 -4.99 1.98
C VAL A 36 -3.42 -6.24 2.19
N ASP A 37 -4.55 -6.30 1.52
CA ASP A 37 -5.40 -7.48 1.42
C ASP A 37 -5.73 -7.74 -0.06
N LEU A 38 -5.27 -8.87 -0.58
CA LEU A 38 -5.64 -9.37 -1.90
C LEU A 38 -6.99 -10.09 -1.80
N GLU A 39 -8.03 -9.52 -2.39
CA GLU A 39 -9.39 -10.06 -2.28
C GLU A 39 -9.74 -11.01 -3.43
N ASN A 40 -9.32 -10.68 -4.65
CA ASN A 40 -9.59 -11.50 -5.82
C ASN A 40 -8.48 -11.33 -6.86
N LEU A 41 -8.00 -12.45 -7.41
CA LEU A 41 -7.00 -12.48 -8.49
C LEU A 41 -7.60 -12.26 -9.89
N GLU A 42 -8.94 -12.14 -10.01
CA GLU A 42 -9.64 -11.87 -11.27
C GLU A 42 -9.29 -12.87 -12.41
N GLY A 43 -8.96 -14.12 -12.04
CA GLY A 43 -8.56 -15.18 -12.97
C GLY A 43 -7.06 -15.27 -13.25
N SER A 44 -6.24 -14.43 -12.62
CA SER A 44 -4.78 -14.54 -12.61
C SER A 44 -4.31 -15.67 -11.70
N ALA A 45 -3.12 -16.24 -11.98
CA ALA A 45 -2.50 -17.27 -11.13
C ALA A 45 -1.83 -16.66 -9.89
N ASP A 46 -1.22 -15.49 -10.06
CA ASP A 46 -0.58 -14.69 -9.04
C ASP A 46 -0.61 -13.22 -9.47
N ASP A 47 -0.36 -12.30 -8.56
CA ASP A 47 -0.14 -10.89 -8.86
C ASP A 47 1.05 -10.35 -8.08
N THR A 48 1.87 -9.52 -8.73
CA THR A 48 2.99 -8.82 -8.07
C THR A 48 2.58 -7.40 -7.75
N LEU A 49 2.56 -7.09 -6.46
CA LEU A 49 2.30 -5.76 -5.93
C LEU A 49 3.62 -5.08 -5.58
N THR A 50 3.80 -3.87 -6.07
CA THR A 50 4.95 -3.01 -5.80
C THR A 50 4.47 -1.80 -5.00
N ILE A 51 4.98 -1.63 -3.78
CA ILE A 51 4.68 -0.51 -2.89
C ILE A 51 5.93 0.38 -2.83
N GLU A 52 5.79 1.63 -3.23
CA GLU A 52 6.87 2.58 -3.37
C GLU A 52 6.64 3.80 -2.46
N PHE A 53 7.69 4.28 -1.80
CA PHE A 53 7.60 5.41 -0.88
C PHE A 53 8.95 6.10 -0.72
N GLU A 54 8.91 7.40 -0.42
CA GLU A 54 10.11 8.17 -0.10
C GLU A 54 10.43 8.11 1.39
N GLY A 55 11.43 7.32 1.76
CA GLY A 55 11.94 7.27 3.11
C GLY A 55 12.70 8.53 3.54
N ALA A 56 13.17 8.54 4.79
CA ALA A 56 13.91 9.65 5.36
C ALA A 56 15.12 10.06 4.47
N ALA A 57 15.34 11.38 4.36
CA ALA A 57 16.37 12.00 3.53
C ALA A 57 16.21 11.80 2.00
N GLY A 58 14.98 11.57 1.52
CA GLY A 58 14.68 11.49 0.08
C GLY A 58 15.16 10.18 -0.56
N THR A 59 15.24 9.10 0.23
CA THR A 59 15.62 7.79 -0.30
C THR A 59 14.37 7.07 -0.80
N TYR A 60 14.31 6.79 -2.10
CA TYR A 60 13.25 5.97 -2.66
C TYR A 60 13.39 4.52 -2.20
N GLN A 61 12.33 3.95 -1.66
CA GLN A 61 12.25 2.55 -1.25
C GLN A 61 11.04 1.89 -1.92
N ALA A 62 11.21 0.63 -2.31
CA ALA A 62 10.16 -0.18 -2.91
C ALA A 62 10.13 -1.57 -2.25
N ASP A 63 8.94 -2.02 -1.86
CA ASP A 63 8.67 -3.40 -1.47
C ASP A 63 7.90 -4.07 -2.62
N GLU A 64 8.42 -5.18 -3.14
CA GLU A 64 7.78 -5.95 -4.20
C GLU A 64 7.43 -7.34 -3.66
N ARG A 65 6.16 -7.74 -3.79
CA ARG A 65 5.70 -9.07 -3.36
C ARG A 65 4.75 -9.68 -4.37
N THR A 66 5.00 -10.95 -4.66
CA THR A 66 4.09 -11.80 -5.45
C THR A 66 3.10 -12.51 -4.52
N LEU A 67 1.82 -12.36 -4.81
CA LEU A 67 0.69 -12.89 -4.06
C LEU A 67 -0.04 -13.90 -4.94
N ALA A 68 -0.14 -15.15 -4.50
CA ALA A 68 -0.65 -16.25 -5.32
C ALA A 68 -2.10 -16.66 -5.02
N GLU A 69 -2.66 -16.25 -3.88
CA GLU A 69 -4.04 -16.54 -3.42
C GLU A 69 -4.47 -15.45 -2.43
N ALA A 70 -5.75 -15.34 -2.06
CA ALA A 70 -6.25 -14.33 -1.12
C ALA A 70 -5.38 -14.25 0.13
N GLN A 71 -4.55 -13.22 0.21
CA GLN A 71 -3.46 -13.06 1.16
C GLN A 71 -3.44 -11.63 1.65
N SER A 72 -3.34 -11.50 2.95
CA SER A 72 -3.15 -10.22 3.61
C SER A 72 -1.74 -10.14 4.19
N TYR A 73 -1.09 -8.98 4.08
CA TYR A 73 0.15 -8.71 4.78
C TYR A 73 0.24 -7.25 5.21
N THR A 74 1.12 -7.00 6.17
CA THR A 74 1.47 -5.66 6.60
C THR A 74 2.93 -5.36 6.29
N LEU A 75 3.20 -4.11 5.95
CA LEU A 75 4.53 -3.59 5.70
C LEU A 75 4.73 -2.34 6.57
N ASP A 76 5.63 -2.43 7.54
CA ASP A 76 6.10 -1.27 8.28
C ASP A 76 6.97 -0.41 7.37
N ILE A 77 6.61 0.86 7.20
CA ILE A 77 7.35 1.81 6.38
C ILE A 77 7.88 2.96 7.26
N PRO A 78 9.06 3.53 6.94
CA PRO A 78 9.52 4.74 7.60
C PRO A 78 8.55 5.89 7.38
N GLN A 79 8.68 6.93 8.20
CA GLN A 79 7.92 8.16 8.02
C GLN A 79 8.19 8.76 6.62
N CYS A 80 7.14 8.86 5.80
CA CYS A 80 7.17 9.41 4.45
C CYS A 80 5.98 10.36 4.21
N GLU A 81 6.04 11.09 3.10
CA GLU A 81 4.97 12.02 2.72
C GLU A 81 3.87 11.34 1.89
N ALA A 82 4.25 10.35 1.07
CA ALA A 82 3.38 9.65 0.14
C ALA A 82 3.75 8.18 0.02
N VAL A 83 2.76 7.37 -0.36
CA VAL A 83 2.92 5.96 -0.75
C VAL A 83 2.23 5.77 -2.08
N SER A 84 2.91 5.07 -2.99
CA SER A 84 2.42 4.64 -4.29
C SER A 84 2.32 3.12 -4.32
N VAL A 85 1.26 2.58 -4.92
CA VAL A 85 1.07 1.14 -5.07
C VAL A 85 0.73 0.80 -6.50
N THR A 86 1.44 -0.18 -7.06
CA THR A 86 1.25 -0.68 -8.42
C THR A 86 1.02 -2.18 -8.41
N SER A 87 -0.06 -2.64 -9.06
CA SER A 87 -0.32 -4.07 -9.32
C SER A 87 0.13 -4.43 -10.73
N SER A 88 0.75 -5.59 -10.90
CA SER A 88 1.27 -6.05 -12.20
C SER A 88 0.17 -6.53 -13.14
N ASN A 89 -0.79 -7.30 -12.63
CA ASN A 89 -1.88 -7.92 -13.39
C ASN A 89 -3.20 -7.15 -13.28
N GLY A 90 -3.32 -6.24 -12.31
CA GLY A 90 -4.48 -5.40 -12.12
C GLY A 90 -5.64 -6.18 -11.50
N VAL A 91 -5.51 -6.50 -10.23
CA VAL A 91 -6.47 -7.33 -9.49
C VAL A 91 -7.12 -6.53 -8.34
N THR A 92 -8.07 -7.13 -7.63
CA THR A 92 -8.86 -6.44 -6.60
C THR A 92 -8.14 -6.49 -5.25
N TYR A 93 -7.85 -5.30 -4.72
CA TYR A 93 -7.19 -5.11 -3.44
C TYR A 93 -7.96 -4.20 -2.50
N SER A 94 -7.77 -4.44 -1.22
CA SER A 94 -8.00 -3.48 -0.15
C SER A 94 -6.65 -3.07 0.44
N ILE A 95 -6.32 -1.79 0.33
CA ILE A 95 -5.03 -1.22 0.76
C ILE A 95 -5.29 0.02 1.60
N GLU A 96 -4.82 -0.01 2.83
CA GLU A 96 -4.88 1.11 3.74
C GLU A 96 -3.52 1.33 4.39
N VAL A 97 -3.17 2.58 4.67
CA VAL A 97 -2.04 2.92 5.53
C VAL A 97 -2.61 3.43 6.85
N ARG A 98 -2.19 2.81 7.95
CA ARG A 98 -2.63 3.20 9.30
C ARG A 98 -1.47 3.70 10.13
N ALA A 99 -1.76 4.59 11.07
CA ALA A 99 -0.82 4.95 12.11
C ALA A 99 -0.63 3.74 13.04
N ASN A 100 0.61 3.37 13.33
CA ASN A 100 0.86 2.28 14.27
C ASN A 100 0.41 2.70 15.68
N PRO A 101 -0.47 1.94 16.35
CA PRO A 101 -0.83 2.17 17.74
C PRO A 101 0.36 1.78 18.63
N SER A 102 1.34 2.67 18.75
CA SER A 102 2.46 2.56 19.69
C SER A 102 2.03 2.78 21.14
#